data_AF-A0A936U9X1-F1
#
_entry.id   AF-A0A936U9X1-F1
#
_cell.length_a   1.000
_cell.length_b   1.000
_cell.length_c   1.000
_cell.angle_alpha   90.00
_cell.angle_beta   90.00
_cell.angle_gamma   90.00
#
_symmetry.space_group_name_H-M   'P 1'
#
loop_
_entity.id
_entity.type
_entity.pdbx_description
1 polymer ?
#
loop_
_entity_poly.entity_id
_entity_poly.type
_entity_poly.pdbx_seq_one_letter_code
_entity_poly.pdbx_strand_id
1 'polypeptide(L)'
;MRTVRTGPLAFTVEFDSEEELAAEARTNLSAGGLRLPTAEKLGIFSRLSLVLRLAGGGEAAASATVVAPLPDGFALAVDGDTAVLVEALRAHPQAPGDAGLEEAVEEEDEGQGAPRGNVWDRLRSISRMEKLLLAPKADRVERAILAQDSDPQVLYALLKNPRLTADEVIRIAKSPFLTFQTAEAIMKSTQWLSNLEVRVALVHNAKTPPAFAMRLLHTLPESEVRTISHGAATSMALKVAALKKLQGYT
;
A
#
# COMPACT_ATOMS: atom_id res chain seq x y z
N MET A 1 6.11 -0.16 -25.20
CA MET A 1 6.67 -0.01 -23.85
C MET A 1 6.38 1.40 -23.39
N ARG A 2 5.61 1.55 -22.33
CA ARG A 2 5.08 2.83 -21.82
C ARG A 2 5.44 2.96 -20.34
N THR A 3 5.60 4.18 -19.85
CA THR A 3 5.76 4.42 -18.41
C THR A 3 4.71 5.38 -17.90
N VAL A 4 4.25 5.16 -16.67
CA VAL A 4 3.29 6.00 -15.97
C VAL A 4 3.85 6.26 -14.57
N ARG A 5 4.07 7.52 -14.22
CA ARG A 5 4.52 7.87 -12.87
C ARG A 5 3.38 7.70 -11.87
N THR A 6 3.58 6.82 -10.88
CA THR A 6 2.61 6.53 -9.82
C THR A 6 2.93 7.22 -8.49
N GLY A 7 4.13 7.79 -8.35
CA GLY A 7 4.53 8.57 -7.17
C GLY A 7 5.87 9.29 -7.35
N PRO A 8 6.38 9.98 -6.30
CA PRO A 8 7.57 10.82 -6.39
C PRO A 8 8.81 10.11 -6.96
N LEU A 9 9.02 8.85 -6.55
CA LEU A 9 10.06 7.93 -7.02
C LEU A 9 9.43 6.57 -7.40
N ALA A 10 8.20 6.57 -7.92
CA ALA A 10 7.47 5.35 -8.25
C ALA A 10 6.90 5.41 -9.67
N PHE A 11 7.12 4.33 -10.43
CA PHE A 11 6.75 4.23 -11.85
C PHE A 11 6.14 2.85 -12.14
N THR A 12 5.09 2.85 -12.96
CA THR A 12 4.60 1.65 -13.65
C THR A 12 5.21 1.61 -15.04
N VAL A 13 5.64 0.42 -15.49
CA VAL A 13 6.26 0.16 -16.79
C VAL A 13 5.45 -0.94 -17.48
N GLU A 14 4.84 -0.60 -18.60
CA GLU A 14 3.86 -1.45 -19.29
C GLU A 14 4.41 -1.86 -20.66
N PHE A 15 4.49 -3.17 -20.91
CA PHE A 15 4.89 -3.76 -22.19
C PHE A 15 3.65 -4.04 -23.04
N ASP A 16 3.65 -3.56 -24.28
CA ASP A 16 2.48 -3.62 -25.16
C ASP A 16 2.33 -5.01 -25.83
N SER A 17 3.34 -5.88 -25.78
CA SER A 17 3.28 -7.30 -26.18
C SER A 17 4.33 -8.19 -25.49
N GLU A 18 4.16 -9.51 -25.53
CA GLU A 18 5.17 -10.44 -24.99
C GLU A 18 6.45 -10.43 -25.83
N GLU A 19 6.36 -10.17 -27.14
CA GLU A 19 7.53 -10.00 -28.01
C GLU A 19 8.37 -8.79 -27.59
N GLU A 20 7.72 -7.70 -27.16
CA GLU A 20 8.40 -6.51 -26.63
C GLU A 20 9.04 -6.78 -25.27
N LEU A 21 8.33 -7.44 -24.34
CA LEU A 21 8.92 -7.90 -23.08
C LEU A 21 10.12 -8.82 -23.36
N ALA A 22 10.01 -9.74 -24.31
CA ALA A 22 11.10 -10.64 -24.68
C ALA A 22 12.27 -9.91 -25.38
N ALA A 23 12.04 -8.76 -26.02
CA ALA A 23 13.09 -7.92 -26.60
C ALA A 23 13.84 -7.12 -25.52
N GLU A 24 13.12 -6.44 -24.62
CA GLU A 24 13.70 -5.75 -23.45
C GLU A 24 14.40 -6.75 -22.52
N ALA A 25 13.84 -7.97 -22.37
CA ALA A 25 14.42 -9.03 -21.56
C ALA A 25 15.76 -9.55 -22.09
N ARG A 26 15.87 -9.74 -23.41
CA ARG A 26 17.14 -10.15 -24.05
C ARG A 26 18.18 -9.05 -24.08
N THR A 27 17.75 -7.79 -24.23
CA THR A 27 18.65 -6.64 -24.47
C THR A 27 19.13 -5.98 -23.17
N ASN A 28 18.24 -5.79 -22.20
CA ASN A 28 18.50 -5.00 -21.00
C ASN A 28 18.38 -5.84 -19.72
N LEU A 29 17.27 -6.55 -19.48
CA LEU A 29 17.05 -7.25 -18.18
C LEU A 29 18.00 -8.44 -18.00
N SER A 30 18.49 -9.04 -19.08
CA SER A 30 19.56 -10.04 -19.11
C SER A 30 20.88 -9.56 -18.45
N ALA A 31 21.12 -8.25 -18.42
CA ALA A 31 22.24 -7.60 -17.74
C ALA A 31 21.83 -6.92 -16.42
N GLY A 32 20.62 -7.21 -15.91
CA GLY A 32 20.03 -6.50 -14.76
C GLY A 32 19.54 -5.09 -15.07
N GLY A 33 19.51 -4.67 -16.34
CA GLY A 33 19.11 -3.33 -16.77
C GLY A 33 17.63 -3.22 -17.14
N LEU A 34 17.06 -2.03 -17.02
CA LEU A 34 15.75 -1.69 -17.57
C LEU A 34 15.75 -0.25 -18.07
N ARG A 35 15.21 -0.01 -19.26
CA ARG A 35 14.96 1.35 -19.75
C ARG A 35 13.74 1.97 -19.06
N LEU A 36 13.83 3.22 -18.64
CA LEU A 36 12.69 4.01 -18.19
C LEU A 36 12.49 5.23 -19.12
N PRO A 37 11.69 5.10 -20.20
CA PRO A 37 11.27 6.23 -21.01
C PRO A 37 10.49 7.26 -20.17
N THR A 38 11.06 8.43 -19.92
CA THR A 38 10.42 9.51 -19.15
C THR A 38 11.04 10.87 -19.47
N ALA A 39 10.21 11.91 -19.53
CA ALA A 39 10.65 13.29 -19.72
C ALA A 39 11.00 14.01 -18.40
N GLU A 40 10.81 13.36 -17.25
CA GLU A 40 11.08 13.95 -15.94
C GLU A 40 12.55 13.85 -15.51
N LYS A 41 13.04 14.83 -14.74
CA LYS A 41 14.40 14.82 -14.19
C LYS A 41 14.49 13.94 -12.94
N LEU A 42 15.01 12.73 -13.10
CA LEU A 42 15.42 11.85 -12.00
C LEU A 42 16.88 12.10 -11.59
N GLY A 43 17.18 11.96 -10.29
CA GLY A 43 18.55 12.01 -9.79
C GLY A 43 19.28 10.70 -10.05
N ILE A 44 20.53 10.75 -10.50
CA ILE A 44 21.39 9.57 -10.62
C ILE A 44 21.60 8.96 -9.22
N PHE A 45 21.63 7.63 -9.13
CA PHE A 45 21.60 6.83 -7.90
C PHE A 45 20.33 6.97 -7.04
N SER A 46 19.25 7.58 -7.55
CA SER A 46 17.94 7.50 -6.89
C SER A 46 17.40 6.08 -6.98
N ARG A 47 16.94 5.52 -5.86
CA ARG A 47 16.19 4.26 -5.84
C ARG A 47 14.72 4.52 -6.13
N LEU A 48 14.15 3.73 -7.01
CA LEU A 48 12.77 3.79 -7.50
C LEU A 48 12.03 2.51 -7.12
N SER A 49 10.72 2.64 -6.88
CA SER A 49 9.79 1.50 -6.85
C SER A 49 9.16 1.34 -8.23
N LEU A 50 9.26 0.15 -8.81
CA LEU A 50 8.71 -0.18 -10.11
C LEU A 50 7.55 -1.18 -10.01
N VAL A 51 6.54 -1.02 -10.86
CA VAL A 51 5.55 -2.04 -11.17
C VAL A 51 5.65 -2.35 -12.66
N LEU A 52 6.20 -3.52 -13.00
CA LEU A 52 6.27 -4.01 -14.37
C LEU A 52 4.98 -4.75 -14.71
N ARG A 53 4.53 -4.65 -15.96
CA ARG A 53 3.27 -5.25 -16.42
C ARG A 53 3.36 -5.66 -17.87
N LEU A 54 2.80 -6.83 -18.19
CA LEU A 54 2.65 -7.30 -19.55
C LEU A 54 1.19 -7.17 -20.01
N ALA A 55 0.95 -6.62 -21.20
CA ALA A 55 -0.38 -6.62 -21.82
C ALA A 55 -0.89 -8.07 -22.00
N GLY A 56 -1.89 -8.45 -21.19
CA GLY A 56 -2.45 -9.81 -21.14
C GLY A 56 -1.72 -10.79 -20.20
N GLY A 57 -0.57 -10.41 -19.63
CA GLY A 57 0.21 -11.22 -18.70
C GLY A 57 0.00 -10.85 -17.23
N GLY A 58 1.03 -11.09 -16.43
CA GLY A 58 1.09 -10.76 -15.00
C GLY A 58 1.58 -9.34 -14.70
N GLU A 59 1.56 -8.99 -13.41
CA GLU A 59 2.19 -7.79 -12.86
C GLU A 59 3.29 -8.18 -11.86
N ALA A 60 4.46 -7.56 -11.95
CA ALA A 60 5.60 -7.85 -11.09
C ALA A 60 6.17 -6.56 -10.46
N ALA A 61 6.24 -6.52 -9.13
CA ALA A 61 6.86 -5.41 -8.41
C ALA A 61 8.38 -5.58 -8.33
N ALA A 62 9.13 -4.51 -8.58
CA ALA A 62 10.58 -4.48 -8.49
C ALA A 62 11.08 -3.21 -7.78
N SER A 63 12.30 -3.24 -7.27
CA SER A 63 13.06 -2.01 -6.95
C SER A 63 14.13 -1.81 -8.00
N ALA A 64 14.51 -0.56 -8.28
CA ALA A 64 15.58 -0.30 -9.24
C ALA A 64 16.30 1.02 -8.92
N THR A 65 17.57 1.13 -9.30
CA THR A 65 18.41 2.31 -9.08
C THR A 65 18.72 3.02 -10.40
N VAL A 66 18.56 4.34 -10.47
CA VAL A 66 18.92 5.14 -11.66
C VAL A 66 20.45 5.11 -11.87
N VAL A 67 20.92 4.54 -12.98
CA VAL A 67 22.36 4.43 -13.28
C VAL A 67 22.84 5.55 -14.20
N ALA A 68 22.07 5.88 -15.26
CA ALA A 68 22.47 6.89 -16.24
C ALA A 68 21.25 7.56 -16.91
N PRO A 69 21.36 8.83 -17.33
CA PRO A 69 20.41 9.46 -18.25
C PRO A 69 20.62 8.97 -19.70
N LEU A 70 19.52 8.87 -20.45
CA LEU A 70 19.45 8.58 -21.89
C LEU A 70 18.73 9.73 -22.62
N PRO A 71 18.80 9.81 -23.97
CA PRO A 71 18.13 10.86 -24.75
C PRO A 71 16.62 11.00 -24.46
N ASP A 72 15.91 9.87 -24.27
CA ASP A 72 14.46 9.83 -24.05
C ASP A 72 14.05 9.28 -22.66
N GLY A 73 14.97 9.26 -21.68
CA GLY A 73 14.69 8.66 -20.38
C GLY A 73 15.92 8.33 -19.54
N PHE A 74 15.88 7.22 -18.80
CA PHE A 74 16.96 6.77 -17.93
C PHE A 74 17.21 5.26 -18.09
N ALA A 75 18.43 4.83 -17.78
CA ALA A 75 18.78 3.43 -17.55
C ALA A 75 18.71 3.15 -16.04
N LEU A 76 17.99 2.10 -15.66
CA LEU A 76 17.87 1.62 -14.30
C LEU A 76 18.60 0.28 -14.17
N ALA A 77 19.24 0.03 -13.02
CA ALA A 77 19.62 -1.31 -12.59
C ALA A 77 18.50 -1.87 -11.70
N VAL A 78 17.95 -3.01 -12.06
CA VAL A 78 16.86 -3.67 -11.32
C VAL A 78 17.45 -4.49 -10.17
N ASP A 79 16.92 -4.33 -8.97
CA ASP A 79 17.33 -5.05 -7.77
C ASP A 79 16.69 -6.46 -7.76
N GLY A 80 17.48 -7.51 -7.98
CA GLY A 80 17.06 -8.91 -7.82
C GLY A 80 17.28 -9.78 -9.06
N ASP A 81 16.64 -10.94 -9.09
CA ASP A 81 16.68 -11.87 -10.23
C ASP A 81 15.66 -11.43 -11.30
N THR A 82 16.18 -10.94 -12.43
CA THR A 82 15.35 -10.48 -13.55
C THR A 82 14.73 -11.61 -14.37
N ALA A 83 15.24 -12.85 -14.29
CA ALA A 83 14.60 -13.98 -14.96
C ALA A 83 13.31 -14.39 -14.24
N VAL A 84 13.33 -14.44 -12.89
CA VAL A 84 12.13 -14.62 -12.06
C VAL A 84 11.11 -13.50 -12.32
N LEU A 85 11.58 -12.27 -12.50
CA LEU A 85 10.76 -11.11 -12.80
C LEU A 85 10.07 -11.20 -14.18
N VAL A 86 10.77 -11.64 -15.21
CA VAL A 86 10.21 -11.86 -16.56
C VAL A 86 9.23 -13.02 -16.58
N GLU A 87 9.50 -14.09 -15.84
CA GLU A 87 8.59 -15.24 -15.75
C GLU A 87 7.29 -14.89 -15.00
N ALA A 88 7.38 -14.09 -13.94
CA ALA A 88 6.21 -13.55 -13.23
C ALA A 88 5.36 -12.58 -14.09
N LEU A 89 5.93 -12.00 -15.14
CA LEU A 89 5.19 -11.19 -16.13
C LEU A 89 4.56 -12.04 -17.23
N ARG A 90 5.18 -13.17 -17.60
CA ARG A 90 4.61 -14.15 -18.55
C ARG A 90 3.48 -14.96 -17.97
N ALA A 91 3.57 -15.30 -16.68
CA ALA A 91 2.52 -16.03 -15.99
C ALA A 91 1.21 -15.23 -16.03
N HIS A 92 0.22 -15.73 -16.78
CA HIS A 92 -1.18 -15.35 -16.54
C HIS A 92 -1.51 -15.56 -15.05
N PRO A 93 -2.43 -14.77 -14.46
CA PRO A 93 -2.70 -14.78 -13.02
C PRO A 93 -3.45 -16.04 -12.54
N GLN A 94 -2.78 -17.19 -12.59
CA GLN A 94 -3.01 -18.28 -11.63
C GLN A 94 -2.73 -17.72 -10.24
N ALA A 95 -3.79 -17.49 -9.46
CA ALA A 95 -3.65 -17.13 -8.06
C ALA A 95 -2.83 -18.23 -7.34
N PRO A 96 -1.77 -17.90 -6.58
CA PRO A 96 -0.97 -18.91 -5.89
C PRO A 96 -1.77 -19.61 -4.77
N GLY A 97 -2.44 -20.70 -5.15
CA GLY A 97 -2.96 -21.78 -4.31
C GLY A 97 -3.73 -21.39 -3.06
N ASP A 98 -5.06 -21.48 -3.14
CA ASP A 98 -5.80 -22.16 -2.07
C ASP A 98 -6.53 -23.35 -2.69
N ALA A 99 -6.58 -24.48 -1.99
CA ALA A 99 -6.79 -25.80 -2.62
C ALA A 99 -8.07 -26.50 -2.14
N GLY A 100 -9.11 -26.43 -2.97
CA GLY A 100 -10.24 -27.37 -2.96
C GLY A 100 -11.61 -26.74 -2.74
N LEU A 101 -12.57 -27.24 -3.54
CA LEU A 101 -14.03 -27.05 -3.46
C LEU A 101 -14.46 -25.60 -3.82
N GLU A 102 -15.12 -25.36 -4.97
CA GLU A 102 -16.49 -25.79 -5.36
C GLU A 102 -17.53 -25.15 -4.41
N GLU A 103 -18.54 -24.39 -4.87
CA GLU A 103 -19.27 -24.45 -6.15
C GLU A 103 -19.56 -23.04 -6.75
N ALA A 104 -20.23 -23.01 -7.91
CA ALA A 104 -20.45 -21.82 -8.73
C ALA A 104 -21.58 -20.88 -8.24
N VAL A 105 -21.43 -19.58 -8.56
CA VAL A 105 -22.52 -18.78 -9.15
C VAL A 105 -21.90 -17.92 -10.26
N GLU A 106 -22.37 -18.11 -11.50
CA GLU A 106 -22.18 -17.14 -12.58
C GLU A 106 -23.37 -16.16 -12.54
N GLU A 107 -23.11 -14.86 -12.41
CA GLU A 107 -24.08 -13.82 -12.76
C GLU A 107 -23.38 -12.77 -13.64
N GLU A 108 -23.97 -12.50 -14.79
CA GLU A 108 -23.45 -11.59 -15.82
C GLU A 108 -23.83 -10.13 -15.50
N ASP A 109 -22.91 -9.19 -15.73
CA ASP A 109 -23.22 -7.75 -15.76
C ASP A 109 -22.49 -7.07 -16.92
N GLU A 110 -23.06 -7.16 -18.13
CA GLU A 110 -22.66 -6.36 -19.29
C GLU A 110 -23.06 -4.87 -19.11
N GLY A 111 -22.33 -4.18 -18.22
CA GLY A 111 -22.86 -3.00 -17.51
C GLY A 111 -22.49 -1.61 -18.04
N GLN A 112 -21.27 -1.36 -18.59
CA GLN A 112 -20.88 -0.18 -19.42
C GLN A 112 -19.35 -0.02 -19.56
N GLY A 113 -18.90 0.35 -20.78
CA GLY A 113 -17.49 0.56 -21.11
C GLY A 113 -16.94 1.93 -20.72
N ALA A 114 -16.39 2.06 -19.51
CA ALA A 114 -15.31 3.02 -19.23
C ALA A 114 -13.96 2.40 -19.71
N PRO A 115 -12.94 3.20 -20.09
CA PRO A 115 -11.63 2.65 -20.44
C PRO A 115 -11.05 1.84 -19.27
N ARG A 116 -10.35 0.73 -19.58
CA ARG A 116 -9.65 -0.13 -18.60
C ARG A 116 -8.40 0.54 -18.03
N GLY A 117 -8.56 1.74 -17.47
CA GLY A 117 -7.57 2.39 -16.62
C GLY A 117 -7.42 1.62 -15.31
N ASN A 118 -6.30 1.86 -14.62
CA ASN A 118 -5.94 1.09 -13.44
C ASN A 118 -6.99 1.19 -12.35
N VAL A 119 -7.09 0.18 -11.47
CA VAL A 119 -7.94 0.25 -10.28
C VAL A 119 -7.63 1.52 -9.47
N TRP A 120 -6.35 1.92 -9.40
CA TRP A 120 -5.89 3.17 -8.78
C TRP A 120 -6.32 4.46 -9.51
N ASP A 121 -6.53 4.42 -10.83
CA ASP A 121 -7.05 5.54 -11.63
C ASP A 121 -8.58 5.62 -11.55
N ARG A 122 -9.28 4.48 -11.70
CA ARG A 122 -10.74 4.35 -11.46
C ARG A 122 -11.13 4.84 -10.08
N LEU A 123 -10.41 4.44 -9.03
CA LEU A 123 -10.64 4.93 -7.66
C LEU A 123 -10.27 6.41 -7.46
N ARG A 124 -9.52 7.04 -8.37
CA ARG A 124 -9.26 8.50 -8.37
C ARG A 124 -10.26 9.28 -9.23
N SER A 125 -10.95 8.66 -10.18
CA SER A 125 -11.99 9.30 -11.01
C SER A 125 -13.41 9.21 -10.43
N ILE A 126 -13.75 8.15 -9.67
CA ILE A 126 -15.07 8.04 -9.04
C ILE A 126 -15.28 9.08 -7.93
N SER A 127 -16.53 9.49 -7.76
CA SER A 127 -16.93 10.49 -6.78
C SER A 127 -16.76 10.02 -5.33
N ARG A 128 -16.78 10.99 -4.43
CA ARG A 128 -16.81 10.78 -2.98
C ARG A 128 -17.92 9.82 -2.53
N MET A 129 -19.11 9.90 -3.14
CA MET A 129 -20.24 9.04 -2.75
C MET A 129 -20.03 7.61 -3.21
N GLU A 130 -19.51 7.40 -4.42
CA GLU A 130 -19.18 6.07 -4.94
C GLU A 130 -18.07 5.41 -4.11
N LYS A 131 -17.04 6.15 -3.68
CA LYS A 131 -16.03 5.64 -2.73
C LYS A 131 -16.64 5.14 -1.41
N LEU A 132 -17.59 5.89 -0.85
CA LEU A 132 -18.27 5.52 0.41
C LEU A 132 -19.17 4.29 0.25
N LEU A 133 -19.79 4.11 -0.91
CA LEU A 133 -20.60 2.93 -1.25
C LEU A 133 -19.74 1.71 -1.61
N LEU A 134 -18.53 1.93 -2.13
CA LEU A 134 -17.57 0.89 -2.49
C LEU A 134 -16.82 0.34 -1.26
N ALA A 135 -16.31 1.21 -0.38
CA ALA A 135 -15.41 0.82 0.70
C ALA A 135 -15.86 -0.37 1.59
N PRO A 136 -17.15 -0.52 1.98
CA PRO A 136 -17.61 -1.67 2.77
C PRO A 136 -17.59 -3.01 2.02
N LYS A 137 -17.59 -2.99 0.68
CA LYS A 137 -17.59 -4.19 -0.18
C LYS A 137 -16.30 -4.37 -1.00
N ALA A 138 -15.46 -3.34 -1.07
CA ALA A 138 -14.20 -3.27 -1.81
C ALA A 138 -13.30 -4.51 -1.73
N ASP A 139 -12.70 -4.86 -2.87
CA ASP A 139 -11.74 -5.97 -3.02
C ASP A 139 -10.32 -5.60 -2.55
N ARG A 140 -9.43 -6.60 -2.47
CA ARG A 140 -8.09 -6.48 -1.86
C ARG A 140 -7.28 -5.29 -2.40
N VAL A 141 -7.29 -5.08 -3.72
CA VAL A 141 -6.58 -3.96 -4.36
C VAL A 141 -7.25 -2.62 -4.03
N GLU A 142 -8.59 -2.57 -4.12
CA GLU A 142 -9.37 -1.37 -3.81
C GLU A 142 -9.22 -0.94 -2.35
N ARG A 143 -9.27 -1.88 -1.39
CA ARG A 143 -9.05 -1.58 0.04
C ARG A 143 -7.64 -1.08 0.32
N ALA A 144 -6.61 -1.66 -0.31
CA ALA A 144 -5.23 -1.19 -0.16
C ALA A 144 -5.04 0.27 -0.64
N ILE A 145 -5.82 0.69 -1.64
CA ILE A 145 -5.88 2.07 -2.13
C ILE A 145 -6.72 2.95 -1.19
N LEU A 146 -7.95 2.54 -0.84
CA LEU A 146 -8.88 3.32 0.00
C LEU A 146 -8.38 3.50 1.44
N ALA A 147 -7.53 2.60 1.95
CA ALA A 147 -6.85 2.75 3.25
C ALA A 147 -5.85 3.93 3.30
N GLN A 148 -5.56 4.54 2.15
CA GLN A 148 -4.68 5.71 1.99
C GLN A 148 -5.45 6.95 1.51
N ASP A 149 -6.79 6.90 1.46
CA ASP A 149 -7.61 8.02 1.00
C ASP A 149 -7.56 9.22 1.97
N SER A 150 -7.78 10.42 1.43
CA SER A 150 -7.77 11.67 2.18
C SER A 150 -9.11 12.02 2.84
N ASP A 151 -10.23 11.39 2.44
CA ASP A 151 -11.52 11.58 3.11
C ASP A 151 -11.64 10.67 4.35
N PRO A 152 -11.75 11.24 5.58
CA PRO A 152 -11.92 10.45 6.79
C PRO A 152 -13.20 9.60 6.81
N GLN A 153 -14.23 9.97 6.04
CA GLN A 153 -15.45 9.17 5.92
C GLN A 153 -15.22 7.90 5.08
N VAL A 154 -14.33 7.93 4.10
CA VAL A 154 -13.94 6.74 3.31
C VAL A 154 -13.14 5.78 4.20
N LEU A 155 -12.19 6.31 4.98
CA LEU A 155 -11.46 5.52 5.99
C LEU A 155 -12.41 4.89 7.03
N TYR A 156 -13.43 5.63 7.49
CA TYR A 156 -14.45 5.12 8.41
C TYR A 156 -15.38 4.08 7.77
N ALA A 157 -15.77 4.25 6.50
CA ALA A 157 -16.58 3.29 5.76
C ALA A 157 -15.82 1.97 5.51
N LEU A 158 -14.51 2.07 5.24
CA LEU A 158 -13.63 0.92 5.01
C LEU A 158 -13.51 0.01 6.25
N LEU A 159 -13.57 0.56 7.47
CA LEU A 159 -13.61 -0.21 8.73
C LEU A 159 -14.84 -1.14 8.86
N LYS A 160 -15.86 -0.99 8.00
CA LYS A 160 -17.06 -1.85 7.97
C LYS A 160 -16.91 -3.05 7.03
N ASN A 161 -15.83 -3.14 6.27
CA ASN A 161 -15.61 -4.23 5.32
C ASN A 161 -15.21 -5.51 6.07
N PRO A 162 -15.96 -6.63 5.96
CA PRO A 162 -15.65 -7.85 6.70
C PRO A 162 -14.37 -8.55 6.20
N ARG A 163 -13.89 -8.20 5.01
CA ARG A 163 -12.65 -8.73 4.40
C ARG A 163 -11.41 -7.85 4.72
N LEU A 164 -11.54 -6.87 5.61
CA LEU A 164 -10.44 -5.97 6.00
C LEU A 164 -9.37 -6.72 6.82
N THR A 165 -8.11 -6.37 6.60
CA THR A 165 -6.93 -6.99 7.24
C THR A 165 -6.28 -6.06 8.27
N ALA A 166 -5.49 -6.64 9.17
CA ALA A 166 -4.75 -5.86 10.17
C ALA A 166 -3.84 -4.81 9.54
N ASP A 167 -3.15 -5.12 8.44
CA ASP A 167 -2.27 -4.19 7.71
C ASP A 167 -3.02 -2.96 7.17
N GLU A 168 -4.26 -3.16 6.71
CA GLU A 168 -5.13 -2.09 6.24
C GLU A 168 -5.58 -1.21 7.42
N VAL A 169 -5.91 -1.81 8.57
CA VAL A 169 -6.21 -1.09 9.81
C VAL A 169 -4.98 -0.34 10.35
N ILE A 170 -3.77 -0.90 10.23
CA ILE A 170 -2.51 -0.25 10.61
C ILE A 170 -2.24 0.96 9.70
N ARG A 171 -2.53 0.87 8.39
CA ARG A 171 -2.47 2.03 7.47
C ARG A 171 -3.48 3.13 7.86
N ILE A 172 -4.74 2.77 8.13
CA ILE A 172 -5.77 3.70 8.60
C ILE A 172 -5.35 4.36 9.93
N ALA A 173 -4.83 3.58 10.88
CA ALA A 173 -4.36 4.06 12.18
C ALA A 173 -3.13 4.98 12.09
N LYS A 174 -2.28 4.83 11.07
CA LYS A 174 -1.15 5.72 10.76
C LYS A 174 -1.53 6.96 9.93
N SER A 175 -2.77 7.04 9.41
CA SER A 175 -3.21 8.11 8.51
C SER A 175 -3.28 9.49 9.18
N PRO A 176 -2.76 10.58 8.56
CA PRO A 176 -2.92 11.95 9.07
C PRO A 176 -4.38 12.45 9.02
N PHE A 177 -5.25 11.75 8.29
CA PHE A 177 -6.68 12.02 8.15
C PHE A 177 -7.54 11.24 9.18
N LEU A 178 -6.92 10.52 10.13
CA LEU A 178 -7.63 9.83 11.20
C LEU A 178 -8.51 10.80 12.02
N THR A 179 -9.76 10.41 12.26
CA THR A 179 -10.75 11.17 13.06
C THR A 179 -11.13 10.45 14.33
N PHE A 180 -11.72 11.16 15.30
CA PHE A 180 -12.24 10.59 16.55
C PHE A 180 -13.12 9.35 16.30
N GLN A 181 -14.08 9.43 15.38
CA GLN A 181 -15.00 8.32 15.06
C GLN A 181 -14.27 7.10 14.51
N THR A 182 -13.26 7.30 13.65
CA THR A 182 -12.44 6.24 13.07
C THR A 182 -11.55 5.58 14.12
N ALA A 183 -10.88 6.39 14.95
CA ALA A 183 -10.10 5.89 16.09
C ALA A 183 -10.99 5.16 17.11
N GLU A 184 -12.19 5.67 17.40
CA GLU A 184 -13.13 5.04 18.32
C GLU A 184 -13.65 3.70 17.79
N ALA A 185 -13.97 3.60 16.49
CA ALA A 185 -14.39 2.34 15.88
C ALA A 185 -13.28 1.26 15.97
N ILE A 186 -12.02 1.63 15.76
CA ILE A 186 -10.88 0.72 15.98
C ILE A 186 -10.76 0.35 17.47
N MET A 187 -10.87 1.33 18.38
CA MET A 187 -10.84 1.13 19.83
C MET A 187 -12.02 0.33 20.41
N LYS A 188 -13.12 0.19 19.67
CA LYS A 188 -14.28 -0.65 20.04
C LYS A 188 -14.17 -2.08 19.50
N SER A 189 -13.20 -2.37 18.64
CA SER A 189 -13.08 -3.65 17.93
C SER A 189 -11.97 -4.53 18.52
N THR A 190 -12.36 -5.56 19.26
CA THR A 190 -11.42 -6.48 19.95
C THR A 190 -10.45 -7.16 18.98
N GLN A 191 -10.90 -7.52 17.77
CA GLN A 191 -10.05 -8.08 16.72
C GLN A 191 -8.89 -7.13 16.36
N TRP A 192 -9.14 -5.83 16.25
CA TRP A 192 -8.11 -4.84 15.93
C TRP A 192 -7.22 -4.53 17.13
N LEU A 193 -7.79 -4.44 18.34
CA LEU A 193 -7.00 -4.20 19.56
C LEU A 193 -6.15 -5.40 20.00
N SER A 194 -6.44 -6.62 19.53
CA SER A 194 -5.59 -7.79 19.78
C SER A 194 -4.17 -7.60 19.21
N ASN A 195 -4.08 -7.02 18.01
CA ASN A 195 -2.83 -6.79 17.28
C ASN A 195 -2.02 -5.66 17.93
N LEU A 196 -0.76 -5.94 18.27
CA LEU A 196 0.15 -4.97 18.91
C LEU A 196 0.44 -3.76 18.02
N GLU A 197 0.68 -3.97 16.72
CA GLU A 197 1.00 -2.88 15.79
C GLU A 197 -0.16 -1.91 15.60
N VAL A 198 -1.42 -2.37 15.67
CA VAL A 198 -2.59 -1.47 15.67
C VAL A 198 -2.58 -0.58 16.91
N ARG A 199 -2.27 -1.14 18.09
CA ARG A 199 -2.17 -0.37 19.34
C ARG A 199 -1.03 0.66 19.28
N VAL A 200 0.14 0.27 18.78
CA VAL A 200 1.31 1.14 18.59
C VAL A 200 1.03 2.24 17.56
N ALA A 201 0.42 1.89 16.41
CA ALA A 201 0.05 2.83 15.35
C ALA A 201 -0.89 3.94 15.86
N LEU A 202 -1.95 3.56 16.58
CA LEU A 202 -2.85 4.52 17.21
C LEU A 202 -2.12 5.40 18.23
N VAL A 203 -1.25 4.84 19.06
CA VAL A 203 -0.51 5.59 20.10
C VAL A 203 0.46 6.63 19.53
N HIS A 204 1.07 6.37 18.37
CA HIS A 204 1.97 7.32 17.72
C HIS A 204 1.27 8.34 16.80
N ASN A 205 -0.02 8.17 16.47
CA ASN A 205 -0.75 9.13 15.63
C ASN A 205 -1.20 10.36 16.43
N ALA A 206 -0.75 11.55 16.03
CA ALA A 206 -1.10 12.82 16.65
C ALA A 206 -2.61 13.19 16.59
N LYS A 207 -3.41 12.48 15.78
CA LYS A 207 -4.88 12.61 15.73
C LYS A 207 -5.61 11.70 16.73
N THR A 208 -4.94 10.73 17.34
CA THR A 208 -5.55 9.84 18.33
C THR A 208 -5.91 10.62 19.59
N PRO A 209 -7.15 10.53 20.09
CA PRO A 209 -7.55 11.19 21.33
C PRO A 209 -6.65 10.80 22.51
N PRO A 210 -6.15 11.75 23.34
CA PRO A 210 -5.22 11.44 24.42
C PRO A 210 -5.73 10.36 25.40
N ALA A 211 -7.04 10.34 25.69
CA ALA A 211 -7.66 9.30 26.53
C ALA A 211 -7.53 7.89 25.94
N PHE A 212 -7.59 7.74 24.61
CA PHE A 212 -7.38 6.44 23.95
C PHE A 212 -5.91 6.06 23.98
N ALA A 213 -5.01 7.00 23.68
CA ALA A 213 -3.56 6.75 23.71
C ALA A 213 -3.05 6.36 25.11
N MET A 214 -3.54 7.02 26.17
CA MET A 214 -3.27 6.66 27.57
C MET A 214 -3.77 5.24 27.91
N ARG A 215 -5.01 4.90 27.51
CA ARG A 215 -5.57 3.54 27.72
C ARG A 215 -4.76 2.47 26.98
N LEU A 216 -4.33 2.75 25.75
CA LEU A 216 -3.49 1.84 24.97
C LEU A 216 -2.10 1.66 25.60
N LEU A 217 -1.45 2.73 26.08
CA LEU A 217 -0.12 2.68 26.73
C LEU A 217 -0.04 1.65 27.85
N HIS A 218 -1.11 1.44 28.61
CA HIS A 218 -1.17 0.44 29.67
C HIS A 218 -1.06 -0.99 29.10
N THR A 219 -1.64 -1.25 27.92
CA THR A 219 -1.64 -2.54 27.18
C THR A 219 -0.41 -2.78 26.28
N LEU A 220 0.56 -1.86 26.28
CA LEU A 220 1.81 -1.99 25.52
C LEU A 220 2.94 -2.60 26.38
N PRO A 221 3.80 -3.47 25.81
CA PRO A 221 4.96 -4.02 26.49
C PRO A 221 6.04 -2.94 26.70
N GLU A 222 6.98 -3.20 27.61
CA GLU A 222 7.99 -2.21 28.01
C GLU A 222 8.88 -1.69 26.88
N SER A 223 9.11 -2.49 25.83
CA SER A 223 9.83 -2.07 24.61
C SER A 223 9.17 -0.85 23.97
N GLU A 224 7.88 -0.95 23.69
CA GLU A 224 7.10 0.11 23.05
C GLU A 224 6.93 1.30 23.99
N VAL A 225 6.71 1.07 25.29
CA VAL A 225 6.64 2.14 26.29
C VAL A 225 7.96 2.94 26.33
N ARG A 226 9.11 2.29 26.18
CA ARG A 226 10.44 2.93 26.09
C ARG A 226 10.61 3.69 24.77
N THR A 227 10.15 3.15 23.65
CA THR A 227 10.08 3.88 22.37
C THR A 227 9.23 5.14 22.50
N ILE A 228 8.10 5.06 23.20
CA ILE A 228 7.18 6.19 23.43
C ILE A 228 7.77 7.25 24.36
N SER A 229 8.49 6.87 25.42
CA SER A 229 9.10 7.85 26.35
C SER A 229 10.18 8.70 25.70
N HIS A 230 10.92 8.17 24.72
CA HIS A 230 11.97 8.89 24.01
C HIS A 230 11.53 9.46 22.64
N GLY A 231 10.47 8.93 22.03
CA GLY A 231 10.04 9.27 20.68
C GLY A 231 9.67 10.75 20.51
N ALA A 232 10.16 11.39 19.44
CA ALA A 232 9.94 12.82 19.20
C ALA A 232 8.47 13.17 18.94
N ALA A 233 7.79 12.42 18.06
CA ALA A 233 6.48 12.73 17.48
C ALA A 233 5.27 12.61 18.44
N THR A 234 5.46 12.04 19.64
CA THR A 234 4.36 11.74 20.57
C THR A 234 4.07 12.93 21.51
N SER A 235 2.83 13.06 22.01
CA SER A 235 2.45 14.17 22.90
C SER A 235 3.17 14.11 24.27
N MET A 236 3.52 15.28 24.82
CA MET A 236 4.34 15.37 26.05
C MET A 236 3.69 14.67 27.26
N ALA A 237 2.36 14.77 27.41
CA ALA A 237 1.62 14.08 28.46
C ALA A 237 1.81 12.55 28.40
N LEU A 238 1.83 11.98 27.20
CA LEU A 238 2.01 10.54 27.00
C LEU A 238 3.47 10.10 27.22
N LYS A 239 4.46 10.94 26.92
CA LYS A 239 5.87 10.68 27.29
C LYS A 239 6.05 10.64 28.80
N VAL A 240 5.45 11.59 29.53
CA VAL A 240 5.47 11.62 31.00
C VAL A 240 4.77 10.39 31.60
N ALA A 241 3.64 9.96 31.02
CA ALA A 241 2.97 8.73 31.43
C ALA A 241 3.83 7.47 31.18
N ALA A 242 4.50 7.39 30.03
CA ALA A 242 5.38 6.28 29.69
C ALA A 242 6.60 6.21 30.62
N LEU A 243 7.23 7.34 30.92
CA LEU A 243 8.33 7.42 31.91
C LEU A 243 7.88 6.94 33.29
N LYS A 244 6.70 7.36 33.77
CA LYS A 244 6.15 6.90 35.06
C LYS A 244 5.91 5.39 35.08
N LYS A 245 5.34 4.82 34.01
CA LYS A 245 5.12 3.37 33.87
C LYS A 245 6.45 2.59 33.95
N LEU A 246 7.51 3.08 33.29
CA LEU A 246 8.85 2.47 33.34
C LEU A 246 9.56 2.65 34.70
N GLN A 247 9.16 3.64 35.50
CA GLN A 247 9.69 3.89 36.84
C GLN A 247 8.94 3.12 37.94
N GLY A 248 8.01 2.22 37.60
CA GLY A 248 7.33 1.33 38.53
C GLY A 248 6.27 1.98 39.42
N TYR A 249 5.99 3.28 39.26
CA TYR A 249 4.91 3.95 39.98
C TYR A 249 3.56 3.63 39.36
N THR A 250 2.79 2.79 40.06
CA THR A 250 1.36 2.55 39.84
C THR A 250 0.52 3.49 40.69
#